data_AF-B5VEN1-F1
#
_entry.id   AF-B5VEN1-F1
#
_cell.length_a   1.000
_cell.length_b   1.000
_cell.length_c   1.000
_cell.angle_alpha   90.00
_cell.angle_beta   90.00
_cell.angle_gamma   90.00
#
_symmetry.space_group_name_H-M   'P 1'
#
loop_
_entity.id
_entity.type
_entity.pdbx_description
1 polymer ?
#
loop_
_entity_poly.entity_id
_entity_poly.type
_entity_poly.pdbx_seq_one_letter_code
_entity_poly.pdbx_strand_id
1 'polypeptide(L)'
;VNKIKEAVPERSDLSKFISSTAHNLQQAVQLPQQRQQQLQQNQISRGSNSLIENEEIVPWRTSRASKHENNELYVDLLETFHVVFEKKKSHLRLLTGSIHGIVDVRSYLNDNPLVAVKLNTMGNDIGIPSLHDCVEINDGVFSPSNITFIPPDGKFRLLEYSVDLSSQVKQSGVRMNSIGLMSLHFQNGLGKDSDEFELSLNIENFKKVSQVDDLKIDLQFNVENADPNEIAYKIKILRNTHGRFENSIIMGQGQWIFDKSTATGTVPVLRGCIEYENTGPNFTKKVDLQTVSLEYSYIGQSASGIYVEAIDIVSGLTIGKNTKLYKGAKYKTQTGNFQVRL
;
A
#
# COMPACT_ATOMS: atom_id res chain seq x y z
N VAL A 1 38.29 -0.93 -55.50
CA VAL A 1 36.98 -0.67 -56.15
C VAL A 1 36.02 -0.18 -55.08
N ASN A 2 35.32 0.90 -55.41
CA ASN A 2 34.47 1.76 -54.57
C ASN A 2 33.06 1.21 -54.30
N LYS A 3 32.38 1.92 -53.36
CA LYS A 3 30.92 2.07 -53.09
C LYS A 3 30.38 1.03 -52.10
N ILE A 4 29.87 1.42 -50.91
CA ILE A 4 28.69 2.27 -50.61
C ILE A 4 28.91 2.86 -49.19
N LYS A 5 29.33 4.11 -48.99
CA LYS A 5 28.57 5.35 -48.74
C LYS A 5 27.05 5.25 -48.45
N GLU A 6 26.66 5.93 -47.37
CA GLU A 6 25.32 6.44 -46.99
C GLU A 6 24.42 5.56 -46.11
N ALA A 7 24.49 5.83 -44.79
CA ALA A 7 23.34 6.17 -43.93
C ALA A 7 23.83 6.36 -42.48
N VAL A 8 24.42 7.53 -42.20
CA VAL A 8 24.70 7.99 -40.84
C VAL A 8 23.45 8.75 -40.36
N PRO A 9 22.76 8.35 -39.29
CA PRO A 9 21.79 9.22 -38.66
C PRO A 9 22.51 10.31 -37.84
N GLU A 10 22.03 11.54 -38.02
CA GLU A 10 22.60 12.79 -37.54
C GLU A 10 22.63 12.89 -36.01
N ARG A 11 23.64 13.63 -35.53
CA ARG A 11 23.78 14.06 -34.14
C ARG A 11 22.53 14.86 -33.73
N SER A 12 21.67 14.26 -32.91
CA SER A 12 20.60 14.97 -32.23
C SER A 12 21.17 15.78 -31.07
N ASP A 13 21.45 17.04 -31.39
CA ASP A 13 21.24 18.23 -30.56
C ASP A 13 20.98 18.03 -29.05
N LEU A 14 22.06 17.97 -28.28
CA LEU A 14 22.07 18.29 -26.84
C LEU A 14 21.83 19.80 -26.56
N SER A 15 21.59 20.61 -27.60
CA SER A 15 21.35 22.05 -27.52
C SER A 15 19.94 22.43 -27.03
N LYS A 16 19.01 21.47 -26.92
CA LYS A 16 17.61 21.73 -26.47
C LYS A 16 17.35 21.49 -24.99
N PHE A 17 18.30 20.92 -24.25
CA PHE A 17 18.19 20.71 -22.79
C PHE A 17 18.83 21.82 -21.94
N ILE A 18 19.45 22.83 -22.56
CA ILE A 18 20.11 23.94 -21.84
C ILE A 18 19.21 25.20 -21.76
N SER A 19 18.03 25.21 -22.39
CA SER A 19 17.20 26.42 -22.48
C SER A 19 16.28 26.70 -21.28
N SER A 20 16.23 25.85 -20.24
CA SER A 20 15.38 26.08 -19.05
C SER A 20 16.13 26.66 -17.82
N THR A 21 17.28 27.31 -18.02
CA THR A 21 17.96 28.05 -16.93
C THR A 21 18.51 29.41 -17.38
N ALA A 22 17.88 30.05 -18.37
CA ALA A 22 18.32 31.33 -18.90
C ALA A 22 17.47 32.53 -18.43
N HIS A 23 17.02 32.55 -17.16
CA HIS A 23 16.36 33.75 -16.60
C HIS A 23 17.04 34.41 -15.40
N ASN A 24 18.18 33.88 -14.92
CA ASN A 24 18.95 34.52 -13.83
C ASN A 24 20.34 35.02 -14.24
N LEU A 25 20.75 34.91 -15.51
CA LEU A 25 22.07 35.36 -15.97
C LEU A 25 22.08 36.72 -16.70
N GLN A 26 20.92 37.31 -16.99
CA GLN A 26 20.85 38.61 -17.67
C GLN A 26 21.03 39.82 -16.74
N GLN A 27 21.07 39.63 -15.43
CA GLN A 27 21.33 40.72 -14.46
C GLN A 27 22.80 40.91 -14.11
N ALA A 28 23.70 40.05 -14.62
CA ALA A 28 25.13 40.09 -14.31
C ALA A 28 26.02 40.72 -15.40
N VAL A 29 25.43 41.23 -16.49
CA VAL A 29 26.18 41.78 -17.64
C VAL A 29 25.68 43.17 -18.03
N GLN A 30 25.64 44.10 -17.08
CA GLN A 30 25.66 45.53 -17.36
C GLN A 30 26.38 46.26 -16.24
N LEU A 31 27.67 46.58 -16.47
CA LEU A 31 28.41 47.77 -15.98
C LEU A 31 29.91 47.53 -16.17
N PRO A 32 30.52 48.01 -17.27
CA PRO A 32 31.95 48.19 -17.36
C PRO A 32 32.35 49.58 -16.82
N GLN A 33 33.58 49.65 -16.30
CA GLN A 33 34.38 50.85 -16.00
C GLN A 33 34.17 51.55 -14.65
N GLN A 34 34.90 51.08 -13.63
CA GLN A 34 35.83 51.86 -12.79
C GLN A 34 36.15 51.09 -11.50
N ARG A 35 37.10 50.15 -11.56
CA ARG A 35 37.84 49.72 -10.36
C ARG A 35 39.16 49.02 -10.69
N GLN A 36 40.01 49.67 -11.48
CA GLN A 36 41.44 49.40 -11.47
C GLN A 36 42.13 50.63 -10.92
N GLN A 37 42.19 50.71 -9.59
CA GLN A 37 43.21 51.40 -8.78
C GLN A 37 42.71 51.43 -7.33
N GLN A 38 43.07 50.39 -6.58
CA GLN A 38 43.36 50.41 -5.13
C GLN A 38 43.68 48.98 -4.70
N LEU A 39 44.80 48.47 -5.20
CA LEU A 39 45.52 47.33 -4.64
C LEU A 39 46.77 47.89 -3.96
N GLN A 40 46.60 48.45 -2.76
CA GLN A 40 47.63 48.51 -1.71
C GLN A 40 47.01 49.13 -0.45
N GLN A 41 47.35 48.54 0.69
CA GLN A 41 46.90 48.84 2.06
C GLN A 41 45.51 48.32 2.46
N ASN A 42 45.48 47.06 2.89
CA ASN A 42 45.35 46.78 4.33
C ASN A 42 45.49 45.26 4.57
N GLN A 43 46.72 44.85 4.86
CA GLN A 43 46.92 43.75 5.79
C GLN A 43 46.62 44.30 7.19
N ILE A 44 45.69 43.65 7.90
CA ILE A 44 45.68 43.35 9.34
C ILE A 44 44.24 42.98 9.71
N SER A 45 44.10 41.84 10.40
CA SER A 45 42.85 41.29 10.99
C SER A 45 41.92 40.50 10.06
N ARG A 46 42.32 39.27 9.72
CA ARG A 46 41.38 38.15 9.52
C ARG A 46 41.66 37.08 10.57
N GLY A 47 40.99 37.21 11.70
CA GLY A 47 40.89 36.21 12.75
C GLY A 47 39.42 36.02 13.10
N SER A 48 38.69 35.36 12.22
CA SER A 48 37.37 34.79 12.52
C SER A 48 37.07 33.74 11.46
N ASN A 49 37.58 32.53 11.69
CA ASN A 49 37.00 31.34 11.09
C ASN A 49 35.56 31.25 11.60
N SER A 50 34.59 31.72 10.83
CA SER A 50 33.20 31.36 11.04
C SER A 50 33.08 29.88 10.70
N LEU A 51 32.85 29.07 11.73
CA LEU A 51 32.39 27.69 11.65
C LEU A 51 31.11 27.68 10.82
N ILE A 52 31.23 27.48 9.51
CA ILE A 52 30.13 26.92 8.74
C ILE A 52 30.16 25.45 9.13
N GLU A 53 29.35 25.08 10.14
CA GLU A 53 28.98 23.68 10.33
C GLU A 53 28.60 23.11 8.97
N ASN A 54 29.12 21.93 8.65
CA ASN A 54 28.86 21.25 7.39
C ASN A 54 27.35 20.99 7.26
N GLU A 55 26.59 21.97 6.77
CA GLU A 55 25.21 21.75 6.35
C GLU A 55 25.30 20.73 5.21
N GLU A 56 24.75 19.54 5.44
CA GLU A 56 24.66 18.52 4.42
C GLU A 56 23.69 19.02 3.34
N ILE A 57 24.26 19.41 2.19
CA ILE A 57 23.50 19.95 1.08
C ILE A 57 22.97 18.77 0.26
N VAL A 58 21.67 18.51 0.39
CA VAL A 58 20.96 17.53 -0.43
C VAL A 58 20.20 18.23 -1.58
N PRO A 59 20.09 17.62 -2.76
CA PRO A 59 19.49 18.28 -3.92
C PRO A 59 17.98 18.53 -3.79
N TRP A 60 17.29 17.79 -2.92
CA TRP A 60 15.85 17.90 -2.68
C TRP A 60 15.47 18.83 -1.52
N ARG A 61 16.43 19.45 -0.82
CA ARG A 61 16.15 20.33 0.33
C ARG A 61 17.17 21.45 0.49
N THR A 62 16.69 22.64 0.84
CA THR A 62 17.58 23.75 1.24
C THR A 62 17.08 24.39 2.52
N SER A 63 17.98 24.60 3.48
CA SER A 63 17.70 25.10 4.84
C SER A 63 16.94 26.43 4.87
N ARG A 64 17.03 27.23 3.81
CA ARG A 64 16.38 28.55 3.70
C ARG A 64 14.97 28.52 3.09
N ALA A 65 14.57 27.44 2.43
CA ALA A 65 13.34 27.40 1.62
C ALA A 65 12.10 26.91 2.40
N SER A 66 12.26 25.96 3.32
CA SER A 66 11.15 25.37 4.08
C SER A 66 10.94 26.11 5.40
N LYS A 67 9.92 26.98 5.45
CA LYS A 67 9.45 27.65 6.67
C LYS A 67 7.98 27.32 6.93
N HIS A 68 7.76 26.45 7.90
CA HIS A 68 6.49 26.01 8.43
C HIS A 68 6.28 26.59 9.83
N GLU A 69 5.04 26.94 10.16
CA GLU A 69 4.68 27.46 11.50
C GLU A 69 4.90 26.40 12.59
N ASN A 70 4.60 25.14 12.26
CA ASN A 70 4.84 23.97 13.10
C ASN A 70 5.66 22.95 12.32
N ASN A 71 6.44 22.15 13.04
CA ASN A 71 7.17 21.03 12.47
C ASN A 71 6.28 19.78 12.53
N GLU A 72 5.99 19.18 11.39
CA GLU A 72 5.11 18.01 11.31
C GLU A 72 5.73 16.89 10.47
N LEU A 73 5.67 15.66 10.97
CA LEU A 73 6.13 14.48 10.26
C LEU A 73 5.16 13.31 10.48
N TYR A 74 4.48 12.90 9.41
CA TYR A 74 3.55 11.77 9.45
C TYR A 74 4.00 10.67 8.52
N VAL A 75 3.86 9.42 8.98
CA VAL A 75 4.17 8.21 8.22
C VAL A 75 2.87 7.45 7.97
N ASP A 76 2.52 7.27 6.72
CA ASP A 76 1.40 6.42 6.30
C ASP A 76 1.94 5.07 5.82
N LEU A 77 1.63 3.99 6.54
CA LEU A 77 1.91 2.62 6.13
C LEU A 77 0.67 2.05 5.42
N LEU A 78 0.77 1.88 4.10
CA LEU A 78 -0.30 1.34 3.27
C LEU A 78 0.06 -0.06 2.81
N GLU A 79 -0.78 -1.05 3.12
CA GLU A 79 -0.59 -2.42 2.67
C GLU A 79 -1.72 -2.89 1.79
N THR A 80 -1.35 -3.59 0.72
CA THR A 80 -2.27 -4.35 -0.13
C THR A 80 -1.86 -5.81 -0.09
N PHE A 81 -2.73 -6.70 0.37
CA PHE A 81 -2.42 -8.12 0.47
C PHE A 81 -3.20 -8.95 -0.55
N HIS A 82 -2.51 -9.88 -1.19
CA HIS A 82 -3.02 -10.79 -2.18
C HIS A 82 -2.89 -12.21 -1.64
N VAL A 83 -3.98 -12.95 -1.56
CA VAL A 83 -4.03 -14.29 -0.98
C VAL A 83 -4.99 -15.17 -1.76
N VAL A 84 -4.55 -16.38 -2.07
CA VAL A 84 -5.40 -17.42 -2.63
C VAL A 84 -5.37 -18.61 -1.68
N PHE A 85 -6.54 -18.93 -1.15
CA PHE A 85 -6.76 -20.08 -0.29
C PHE A 85 -7.45 -21.20 -1.05
N GLU A 86 -7.22 -22.42 -0.58
CA GLU A 86 -7.97 -23.61 -0.94
C GLU A 86 -8.55 -24.24 0.32
N LYS A 87 -9.85 -24.48 0.36
CA LYS A 87 -10.50 -25.21 1.43
C LYS A 87 -10.27 -26.71 1.21
N LYS A 88 -9.67 -27.37 2.19
CA LYS A 88 -9.63 -28.83 2.28
C LYS A 88 -10.39 -29.27 3.52
N LYS A 89 -11.52 -29.93 3.32
CA LYS A 89 -12.44 -30.33 4.41
C LYS A 89 -12.82 -29.11 5.25
N SER A 90 -12.37 -29.05 6.51
CA SER A 90 -12.64 -27.97 7.45
C SER A 90 -11.53 -26.91 7.57
N HIS A 91 -10.44 -27.03 6.80
CA HIS A 91 -9.27 -26.15 6.93
C HIS A 91 -9.01 -25.37 5.65
N LEU A 92 -8.63 -24.09 5.77
CA LEU A 92 -8.12 -23.27 4.68
C LEU A 92 -6.61 -23.45 4.56
N ARG A 93 -6.13 -23.75 3.36
CA ARG A 93 -4.71 -23.86 3.01
C ARG A 93 -4.32 -22.68 2.13
N LEU A 94 -3.27 -21.95 2.48
CA LEU A 94 -2.69 -20.94 1.59
C LEU A 94 -2.08 -21.63 0.37
N LEU A 95 -2.47 -21.21 -0.83
CA LEU A 95 -1.81 -21.62 -2.08
C LEU A 95 -0.73 -20.61 -2.47
N THR A 96 -1.08 -19.33 -2.45
CA THR A 96 -0.16 -18.21 -2.70
C THR A 96 -0.57 -17.02 -1.85
N GLY A 97 0.41 -16.24 -1.38
CA GLY A 97 0.14 -15.05 -0.61
C GLY A 97 1.31 -14.08 -0.64
N SER A 98 1.02 -12.80 -0.82
CA SER A 98 1.99 -11.72 -0.72
C SER A 98 1.35 -10.46 -0.15
N ILE A 99 2.15 -9.64 0.51
CA ILE A 99 1.75 -8.31 0.98
C ILE A 99 2.67 -7.29 0.32
N HIS A 100 2.10 -6.36 -0.42
CA HIS A 100 2.83 -5.21 -0.93
C HIS A 100 2.60 -4.03 0.01
N GLY A 101 3.68 -3.47 0.53
CA GLY A 101 3.64 -2.37 1.49
C GLY A 101 4.30 -1.13 0.92
N ILE A 102 3.67 0.03 1.19
CA ILE A 102 4.14 1.36 0.81
C ILE A 102 4.26 2.18 2.09
N VAL A 103 5.39 2.86 2.25
CA VAL A 103 5.62 3.83 3.33
C VAL A 103 5.65 5.22 2.70
N ASP A 104 4.56 5.96 2.82
CA ASP A 104 4.49 7.36 2.39
C ASP A 104 4.76 8.27 3.59
N VAL A 105 5.52 9.35 3.37
CA VAL A 105 5.88 10.33 4.39
C VAL A 105 5.33 11.69 4.01
N ARG A 106 4.80 12.40 5.01
CA ARG A 106 4.41 13.81 4.91
C ARG A 106 5.29 14.59 5.86
N SER A 107 6.23 15.34 5.30
CA SER A 107 7.22 16.12 6.04
C SER A 107 6.98 17.61 5.80
N TYR A 108 6.68 18.32 6.87
CA TYR A 108 6.62 19.77 6.96
C TYR A 108 7.56 20.20 8.08
N LEU A 109 8.85 19.90 7.91
CA LEU A 109 9.89 20.22 8.89
C LEU A 109 10.71 21.40 8.38
N ASN A 110 11.11 22.29 9.28
CA ASN A 110 12.04 23.37 8.96
C ASN A 110 13.48 22.87 8.86
N ASP A 111 14.37 23.70 8.31
CA ASP A 111 15.81 23.44 8.20
C ASP A 111 16.14 22.17 7.37
N ASN A 112 17.26 21.51 7.69
CA ASN A 112 17.73 20.26 7.06
C ASN A 112 17.84 19.13 8.11
N PRO A 113 16.70 18.62 8.64
CA PRO A 113 16.71 17.62 9.68
C PRO A 113 17.08 16.24 9.15
N LEU A 114 17.96 15.57 9.88
CA LEU A 114 18.17 14.14 9.74
C LEU A 114 17.12 13.40 10.57
N VAL A 115 16.33 12.54 9.93
CA VAL A 115 15.24 11.79 10.53
C VAL A 115 15.59 10.31 10.54
N ALA A 116 15.22 9.60 11.60
CA ALA A 116 15.28 8.15 11.68
C ALA A 116 13.88 7.56 11.91
N VAL A 117 13.41 6.72 10.99
CA VAL A 117 12.17 5.93 11.15
C VAL A 117 12.56 4.49 11.44
N LYS A 118 12.00 3.93 12.51
CA LYS A 118 12.22 2.53 12.91
C LYS A 118 10.97 1.72 12.60
N LEU A 119 11.07 0.79 11.65
CA LEU A 119 10.01 -0.17 11.35
C LEU A 119 10.30 -1.47 12.08
N ASN A 120 9.34 -1.93 12.88
CA ASN A 120 9.41 -3.25 13.45
C ASN A 120 8.76 -4.24 12.49
N THR A 121 9.57 -5.13 11.92
CA THR A 121 9.07 -6.08 10.91
C THR A 121 8.31 -7.26 11.53
N MET A 122 8.27 -7.42 12.85
CA MET A 122 7.68 -8.59 13.54
C MET A 122 8.27 -9.93 13.04
N GLY A 123 9.51 -9.93 12.55
CA GLY A 123 10.16 -11.11 11.99
C GLY A 123 9.82 -11.39 10.52
N ASN A 124 9.01 -10.55 9.88
CA ASN A 124 8.77 -10.62 8.44
C ASN A 124 10.04 -10.25 7.66
N ASP A 125 10.36 -11.04 6.64
CA ASP A 125 11.29 -10.66 5.59
C ASP A 125 10.58 -9.76 4.58
N ILE A 126 11.11 -8.54 4.43
CA ILE A 126 10.58 -7.51 3.54
C ILE A 126 11.27 -7.50 2.16
N GLY A 127 12.19 -8.45 1.95
CA GLY A 127 12.94 -8.60 0.70
C GLY A 127 13.88 -7.43 0.42
N ILE A 128 13.95 -7.03 -0.84
CA ILE A 128 14.76 -5.90 -1.31
C ILE A 128 13.79 -4.73 -1.57
N PRO A 129 13.67 -3.77 -0.65
CA PRO A 129 12.76 -2.65 -0.83
C PRO A 129 13.26 -1.68 -1.89
N SER A 130 12.32 -1.03 -2.58
CA SER A 130 12.62 0.17 -3.37
C SER A 130 12.67 1.36 -2.42
N LEU A 131 13.74 2.15 -2.48
CA LEU A 131 13.99 3.27 -1.56
C LEU A 131 13.94 4.59 -2.32
N HIS A 132 13.47 5.65 -1.65
CA HIS A 132 13.68 7.00 -2.13
C HIS A 132 15.16 7.38 -2.07
N ASP A 133 15.60 8.24 -2.98
CA ASP A 133 16.96 8.78 -3.02
C ASP A 133 17.40 9.52 -1.74
N CYS A 134 16.46 9.83 -0.84
CA CYS A 134 16.77 10.51 0.42
C CYS A 134 17.20 9.57 1.54
N VAL A 135 17.04 8.26 1.34
CA VAL A 135 17.41 7.23 2.31
C VAL A 135 18.91 7.00 2.26
N GLU A 136 19.54 7.12 3.43
CA GLU A 136 20.94 6.79 3.61
C GLU A 136 21.11 5.27 3.76
N ILE A 137 22.05 4.71 3.00
CA ILE A 137 22.42 3.31 3.10
C ILE A 137 23.83 3.25 3.71
N ASN A 138 23.90 3.00 5.01
CA ASN A 138 25.16 2.81 5.71
C ASN A 138 25.69 1.39 5.44
N ASP A 139 27.00 1.27 5.19
CA ASP A 139 27.70 -0.01 4.96
C ASP A 139 27.13 -0.89 3.82
N GLY A 140 26.37 -0.29 2.90
CA GLY A 140 25.78 -0.98 1.75
C GLY A 140 24.62 -1.92 2.10
N VAL A 141 24.15 -1.95 3.35
CA VAL A 141 23.05 -2.83 3.79
C VAL A 141 21.91 -1.99 4.34
N PHE A 142 20.73 -2.15 3.75
CA PHE A 142 19.50 -1.53 4.26
C PHE A 142 18.98 -2.28 5.50
N SER A 143 18.57 -1.53 6.53
CA SER A 143 17.92 -2.08 7.72
C SER A 143 16.59 -1.39 7.99
N PRO A 144 15.45 -2.12 7.99
CA PRO A 144 14.14 -1.52 8.28
C PRO A 144 14.03 -1.01 9.72
N SER A 145 14.87 -1.53 10.63
CA SER A 145 14.90 -1.11 12.03
C SER A 145 15.50 0.28 12.24
N ASN A 146 16.18 0.84 11.24
CA ASN A 146 16.80 2.16 11.33
C ASN A 146 16.96 2.79 9.94
N ILE A 147 15.88 3.43 9.45
CA ILE A 147 15.85 4.11 8.15
C ILE A 147 16.18 5.58 8.39
N THR A 148 17.39 6.00 8.04
CA THR A 148 17.84 7.40 8.17
C THR A 148 17.72 8.15 6.84
N PHE A 149 17.22 9.39 6.89
CA PHE A 149 17.05 10.23 5.70
C PHE A 149 16.87 11.70 6.06
N ILE A 150 17.21 12.58 5.11
CA ILE A 150 16.81 13.99 5.13
C ILE A 150 15.56 14.12 4.26
N PRO A 151 14.34 14.31 4.82
CA PRO A 151 13.12 14.24 4.02
C PRO A 151 13.01 15.38 2.99
N PRO A 152 12.53 15.11 1.77
CA PRO A 152 11.92 16.13 0.93
C PRO A 152 10.77 16.85 1.64
N ASP A 153 10.52 18.11 1.27
CA ASP A 153 9.38 18.85 1.80
C ASP A 153 8.07 18.42 1.13
N GLY A 154 7.00 18.31 1.90
CA GLY A 154 5.69 17.85 1.43
C GLY A 154 5.52 16.33 1.50
N LYS A 155 4.89 15.75 0.48
CA LYS A 155 4.54 14.33 0.43
C LYS A 155 5.44 13.57 -0.53
N PHE A 156 6.03 12.48 -0.07
CA PHE A 156 6.86 11.61 -0.90
C PHE A 156 6.75 10.16 -0.43
N ARG A 157 7.10 9.24 -1.31
CA ARG A 157 7.19 7.82 -0.99
C ARG A 157 8.57 7.52 -0.44
N LEU A 158 8.68 7.06 0.80
CA LEU A 158 9.96 6.74 1.42
C LEU A 158 10.49 5.39 0.93
N LEU A 159 9.63 4.37 0.95
CA LEU A 159 9.98 3.05 0.45
C LEU A 159 8.77 2.21 0.03
N GLU A 160 9.04 1.18 -0.75
CA GLU A 160 8.12 0.09 -1.08
C GLU A 160 8.75 -1.24 -0.71
N TYR A 161 7.97 -2.16 -0.16
CA TYR A 161 8.44 -3.50 0.19
C TYR A 161 7.42 -4.57 -0.19
N SER A 162 7.85 -5.82 -0.11
CA SER A 162 7.00 -6.98 -0.34
C SER A 162 7.31 -8.05 0.70
N VAL A 163 6.27 -8.62 1.32
CA VAL A 163 6.39 -9.78 2.21
C VAL A 163 5.79 -10.98 1.50
N ASP A 164 6.58 -12.04 1.34
CA ASP A 164 6.10 -13.32 0.82
C ASP A 164 5.49 -14.15 1.97
N LEU A 165 4.18 -14.33 1.93
CA LEU A 165 3.46 -15.13 2.93
C LEU A 165 3.62 -16.63 2.68
N SER A 166 3.92 -17.03 1.44
CA SER A 166 3.98 -18.45 1.06
C SER A 166 5.19 -19.17 1.65
N SER A 167 6.31 -18.46 1.84
CA SER A 167 7.51 -18.98 2.50
C SER A 167 7.35 -19.10 4.01
N GLN A 168 6.65 -18.16 4.65
CA GLN A 168 6.44 -18.16 6.11
C GLN A 168 5.58 -19.34 6.59
N VAL A 169 4.58 -19.74 5.82
CA VAL A 169 3.72 -20.91 6.10
C VAL A 169 4.50 -22.22 6.12
N LYS A 170 5.63 -22.30 5.42
CA LYS A 170 6.49 -23.49 5.39
C LYS A 170 7.41 -23.58 6.61
N GLN A 171 7.76 -22.44 7.21
CA GLN A 171 8.75 -22.35 8.28
C GLN A 171 8.11 -22.34 9.67
N SER A 172 6.96 -21.69 9.80
CA SER A 172 6.21 -21.65 11.05
C SER A 172 4.86 -22.30 10.79
N GLY A 173 4.46 -23.28 11.60
CA GLY A 173 3.11 -23.86 11.61
C GLY A 173 2.03 -22.86 12.08
N VAL A 174 2.18 -21.58 11.72
CA VAL A 174 1.31 -20.46 12.05
C VAL A 174 -0.03 -20.71 11.41
N ARG A 175 -1.04 -20.66 12.27
CA ARG A 175 -2.44 -20.77 11.91
C ARG A 175 -2.78 -19.55 11.06
N MET A 176 -3.01 -19.78 9.77
CA MET A 176 -3.49 -18.82 8.76
C MET A 176 -4.81 -18.10 9.12
N ASN A 177 -5.41 -18.42 10.26
CA ASN A 177 -6.71 -17.92 10.71
C ASN A 177 -6.74 -16.40 10.92
N SER A 178 -5.61 -15.69 10.78
CA SER A 178 -5.51 -14.24 11.03
C SER A 178 -4.96 -13.45 9.84
N ILE A 179 -4.84 -14.05 8.64
CA ILE A 179 -4.47 -13.27 7.45
C ILE A 179 -5.73 -12.64 6.88
N GLY A 180 -5.86 -11.35 7.16
CA GLY A 180 -7.11 -10.60 7.01
C GLY A 180 -7.96 -10.65 8.27
N LEU A 181 -8.91 -9.73 8.40
CA LEU A 181 -9.77 -9.62 9.58
C LEU A 181 -11.01 -10.54 9.51
N MET A 182 -11.02 -11.49 8.58
CA MET A 182 -12.24 -12.21 8.21
C MET A 182 -12.01 -13.69 7.99
N SER A 183 -12.92 -14.49 8.54
CA SER A 183 -12.99 -15.93 8.30
C SER A 183 -14.32 -16.30 7.65
N LEU A 184 -14.27 -17.08 6.57
CA LEU A 184 -15.42 -17.49 5.78
C LEU A 184 -15.83 -18.94 6.09
N HIS A 185 -17.11 -19.15 6.38
CA HIS A 185 -17.70 -20.48 6.55
C HIS A 185 -18.83 -20.67 5.52
N PHE A 186 -18.73 -21.73 4.73
CA PHE A 186 -19.75 -22.10 3.74
C PHE A 186 -20.24 -23.52 4.01
N GLN A 187 -21.56 -23.68 3.98
CA GLN A 187 -22.27 -24.94 4.13
C GLN A 187 -23.36 -25.04 3.05
N ASN A 188 -23.44 -26.17 2.36
CA ASN A 188 -24.49 -26.50 1.40
C ASN A 188 -25.25 -27.78 1.81
N GLY A 189 -26.22 -28.19 0.99
CA GLY A 189 -27.06 -29.36 1.30
C GLY A 189 -28.03 -29.10 2.45
N LEU A 190 -28.39 -27.83 2.67
CA LEU A 190 -29.34 -27.42 3.69
C LEU A 190 -30.78 -27.49 3.13
N GLY A 191 -31.76 -27.34 4.02
CA GLY A 191 -33.18 -27.40 3.66
C GLY A 191 -33.70 -28.85 3.54
N LYS A 192 -35.00 -28.99 3.29
CA LYS A 192 -35.64 -30.32 3.16
C LYS A 192 -35.19 -31.05 1.90
N ASP A 193 -34.96 -30.29 0.83
CA ASP A 193 -34.59 -30.80 -0.49
C ASP A 193 -33.07 -30.82 -0.71
N SER A 194 -32.27 -30.45 0.31
CA SER A 194 -30.81 -30.33 0.21
C SER A 194 -30.33 -29.37 -0.89
N ASP A 195 -31.11 -28.34 -1.21
CA ASP A 195 -30.88 -27.36 -2.29
C ASP A 195 -30.55 -25.94 -1.78
N GLU A 196 -30.42 -25.79 -0.47
CA GLU A 196 -30.09 -24.51 0.15
C GLU A 196 -28.61 -24.47 0.59
N PHE A 197 -28.08 -23.25 0.66
CA PHE A 197 -26.75 -22.96 1.18
C PHE A 197 -26.79 -21.85 2.22
N GLU A 198 -25.79 -21.83 3.08
CA GLU A 198 -25.50 -20.76 4.04
C GLU A 198 -24.03 -20.36 3.95
N LEU A 199 -23.80 -19.07 3.79
CA LEU A 199 -22.51 -18.43 3.88
C LEU A 199 -22.49 -17.55 5.12
N SER A 200 -21.59 -17.85 6.05
CA SER A 200 -21.32 -17.03 7.23
C SER A 200 -19.94 -16.42 7.12
N LEU A 201 -19.87 -15.10 7.29
CA LEU A 201 -18.64 -14.34 7.39
C LEU A 201 -18.47 -13.96 8.86
N ASN A 202 -17.34 -14.25 9.46
CA ASN A 202 -17.00 -13.73 10.78
C ASN A 202 -15.98 -12.61 10.60
N ILE A 203 -16.40 -11.39 10.93
CA ILE A 203 -15.54 -10.20 10.92
C ILE A 203 -14.96 -10.09 12.33
N GLU A 204 -13.71 -10.49 12.49
CA GLU A 204 -13.06 -10.61 13.79
C GLU A 204 -12.95 -9.24 14.48
N ASN A 205 -13.04 -9.25 15.81
CA ASN A 205 -12.92 -8.05 16.62
C ASN A 205 -11.44 -7.73 16.90
N PHE A 206 -10.96 -6.60 16.39
CA PHE A 206 -9.58 -6.13 16.60
C PHE A 206 -9.56 -4.82 17.37
N LYS A 207 -8.73 -4.73 18.42
CA LYS A 207 -8.68 -3.54 19.31
C LYS A 207 -8.38 -2.22 18.58
N LYS A 208 -7.62 -2.27 17.48
CA LYS A 208 -7.20 -1.09 16.71
C LYS A 208 -8.08 -0.82 15.48
N VAL A 209 -9.02 -1.70 15.16
CA VAL A 209 -9.87 -1.62 13.98
C VAL A 209 -11.32 -1.77 14.43
N SER A 210 -12.09 -0.69 14.42
CA SER A 210 -13.49 -0.71 14.83
C SER A 210 -14.45 -1.13 13.71
N GLN A 211 -14.02 -0.97 12.46
CA GLN A 211 -14.85 -1.19 11.28
C GLN A 211 -13.99 -1.52 10.06
N VAL A 212 -14.61 -2.20 9.11
CA VAL A 212 -14.10 -2.52 7.78
C VAL A 212 -14.92 -1.74 6.77
N ASP A 213 -14.23 -1.11 5.82
CA ASP A 213 -14.85 -0.27 4.80
C ASP A 213 -14.92 -1.01 3.45
N ASP A 214 -15.97 -0.68 2.69
CA ASP A 214 -16.22 -1.12 1.31
C ASP A 214 -16.19 -2.66 1.13
N LEU A 215 -16.76 -3.39 2.11
CA LEU A 215 -16.80 -4.85 2.10
C LEU A 215 -17.73 -5.37 0.98
N LYS A 216 -17.16 -6.21 0.11
CA LYS A 216 -17.87 -6.92 -0.95
C LYS A 216 -17.39 -8.35 -1.05
N ILE A 217 -18.32 -9.27 -1.31
CA ILE A 217 -18.03 -10.68 -1.52
C ILE A 217 -18.60 -11.10 -2.88
N ASP A 218 -17.73 -11.51 -3.78
CA ASP A 218 -18.13 -12.09 -5.07
C ASP A 218 -18.23 -13.60 -4.90
N LEU A 219 -19.38 -14.17 -5.25
CA LEU A 219 -19.68 -15.60 -5.18
C LEU A 219 -19.77 -16.18 -6.58
N GLN A 220 -19.04 -17.25 -6.83
CA GLN A 220 -19.16 -18.07 -8.03
C GLN A 220 -19.59 -19.47 -7.63
N PHE A 221 -20.82 -19.83 -8.00
CA PHE A 221 -21.34 -21.18 -7.90
C PHE A 221 -21.07 -21.94 -9.19
N ASN A 222 -20.83 -23.24 -9.04
CA ASN A 222 -20.89 -24.20 -10.12
C ASN A 222 -22.10 -25.12 -9.89
N VAL A 223 -22.90 -25.33 -10.93
CA VAL A 223 -24.00 -26.28 -10.90
C VAL A 223 -23.58 -27.51 -11.68
N GLU A 224 -23.47 -28.66 -11.00
CA GLU A 224 -23.12 -29.91 -11.65
C GLU A 224 -24.14 -30.24 -12.75
N ASN A 225 -23.65 -30.63 -13.94
CA ASN A 225 -24.46 -31.08 -15.08
C ASN A 225 -25.43 -30.05 -15.69
N ALA A 226 -25.26 -28.75 -15.42
CA ALA A 226 -25.98 -27.72 -16.16
C ALA A 226 -25.11 -27.22 -17.32
N ASP A 227 -25.49 -27.50 -18.57
CA ASP A 227 -25.01 -26.68 -19.68
C ASP A 227 -25.64 -25.28 -19.53
N PRO A 228 -24.85 -24.21 -19.36
CA PRO A 228 -25.38 -22.84 -19.23
C PRO A 228 -26.27 -22.43 -20.40
N ASN A 229 -26.16 -23.09 -21.56
CA ASN A 229 -26.99 -22.83 -22.74
C ASN A 229 -28.35 -23.53 -22.69
N GLU A 230 -28.52 -24.55 -21.83
CA GLU A 230 -29.76 -25.34 -21.75
C GLU A 230 -30.60 -24.99 -20.51
N ILE A 231 -29.97 -24.60 -19.40
CA ILE A 231 -30.66 -24.41 -18.12
C ILE A 231 -30.35 -23.03 -17.55
N ALA A 232 -31.34 -22.13 -17.62
CA ALA A 232 -31.28 -20.85 -16.95
C ALA A 232 -31.53 -21.00 -15.44
N TYR A 233 -30.60 -20.48 -14.64
CA TYR A 233 -30.73 -20.45 -13.18
C TYR A 233 -30.16 -19.17 -12.58
N LYS A 234 -30.66 -18.79 -11.42
CA LYS A 234 -30.23 -17.62 -10.66
C LYS A 234 -30.15 -17.92 -9.16
N ILE A 235 -29.42 -17.08 -8.43
CA ILE A 235 -29.30 -17.22 -6.98
C ILE A 235 -30.50 -16.53 -6.34
N LYS A 236 -31.31 -17.30 -5.62
CA LYS A 236 -32.44 -16.80 -4.83
C LYS A 236 -32.02 -16.67 -3.37
N ILE A 237 -32.11 -15.46 -2.85
CA ILE A 237 -31.79 -15.20 -1.45
C ILE A 237 -33.00 -15.49 -0.57
N LEU A 238 -32.80 -16.33 0.44
CA LEU A 238 -33.80 -16.72 1.44
C LEU A 238 -33.68 -15.88 2.71
N ARG A 239 -32.45 -15.54 3.09
CA ARG A 239 -32.15 -14.66 4.22
C ARG A 239 -30.86 -13.90 3.94
N ASN A 240 -30.89 -12.60 4.16
CA ASN A 240 -29.70 -11.77 4.22
C ASN A 240 -29.74 -10.94 5.50
N THR A 241 -28.68 -11.02 6.29
CA THR A 241 -28.59 -10.29 7.56
C THR A 241 -27.93 -8.92 7.42
N HIS A 242 -27.14 -8.69 6.37
CA HIS A 242 -26.34 -7.46 6.21
C HIS A 242 -26.26 -7.06 4.74
N GLY A 243 -26.24 -5.74 4.49
CA GLY A 243 -26.09 -5.22 3.14
C GLY A 243 -27.17 -5.75 2.18
N ARG A 244 -26.78 -5.95 0.93
CA ARG A 244 -27.66 -6.43 -0.14
C ARG A 244 -26.94 -7.44 -1.04
N PHE A 245 -27.73 -8.26 -1.72
CA PHE A 245 -27.22 -9.22 -2.70
C PHE A 245 -27.69 -8.84 -4.09
N GLU A 246 -26.78 -8.87 -5.06
CA GLU A 246 -27.05 -8.58 -6.46
C GLU A 246 -26.64 -9.79 -7.30
N ASN A 247 -27.56 -10.30 -8.13
CA ASN A 247 -27.21 -11.34 -9.10
C ASN A 247 -26.44 -10.70 -10.26
N SER A 248 -25.44 -11.42 -10.78
CA SER A 248 -24.78 -11.05 -12.02
C SER A 248 -25.64 -11.41 -13.23
N ILE A 249 -25.29 -10.86 -14.39
CA ILE A 249 -25.82 -11.30 -15.69
C ILE A 249 -25.32 -12.72 -16.01
N ILE A 250 -24.13 -13.07 -15.52
CA ILE A 250 -23.56 -14.40 -15.65
C ILE A 250 -24.23 -15.32 -14.61
N MET A 251 -24.81 -16.42 -15.08
CA MET A 251 -25.48 -17.41 -14.23
C MET A 251 -24.51 -17.97 -13.19
N GLY A 252 -25.00 -18.20 -11.97
CA GLY A 252 -24.18 -18.69 -10.86
C GLY A 252 -23.22 -17.68 -10.26
N GLN A 253 -23.18 -16.45 -10.76
CA GLN A 253 -22.42 -15.35 -10.15
C GLN A 253 -23.35 -14.39 -9.40
N GLY A 254 -22.89 -13.91 -8.25
CA GLY A 254 -23.55 -12.81 -7.56
C GLY A 254 -22.63 -12.13 -6.56
N GLN A 255 -23.02 -10.94 -6.15
CA GLN A 255 -22.24 -10.07 -5.26
C GLN A 255 -23.03 -9.81 -3.99
N TRP A 256 -22.40 -10.05 -2.85
CA TRP A 256 -22.90 -9.62 -1.56
C TRP A 256 -22.18 -8.35 -1.14
N ILE A 257 -22.90 -7.23 -1.20
CA ILE A 257 -22.36 -5.88 -1.02
C ILE A 257 -22.85 -5.34 0.32
N PHE A 258 -21.90 -4.98 1.19
CA PHE A 258 -22.18 -4.43 2.50
C PHE A 258 -22.34 -2.92 2.44
N ASP A 259 -22.75 -2.35 3.58
CA ASP A 259 -22.69 -0.91 3.76
C ASP A 259 -21.24 -0.43 3.70
N LYS A 260 -21.06 0.86 3.38
CA LYS A 260 -19.74 1.48 3.25
C LYS A 260 -18.83 1.19 4.45
N SER A 261 -19.40 1.10 5.65
CA SER A 261 -18.65 0.75 6.84
C SER A 261 -19.39 -0.29 7.66
N THR A 262 -18.71 -1.41 7.91
CA THR A 262 -19.24 -2.58 8.61
C THR A 262 -18.45 -2.80 9.90
N ALA A 263 -19.14 -2.84 11.04
CA ALA A 263 -18.50 -3.00 12.34
C ALA A 263 -17.80 -4.35 12.49
N THR A 264 -16.63 -4.35 13.13
CA THR A 264 -15.93 -5.57 13.53
C THR A 264 -16.65 -6.28 14.68
N GLY A 265 -16.42 -7.58 14.84
CA GLY A 265 -17.11 -8.41 15.82
C GLY A 265 -18.52 -8.83 15.39
N THR A 266 -18.88 -8.60 14.13
CA THR A 266 -20.16 -9.03 13.55
C THR A 266 -20.01 -10.36 12.80
N VAL A 267 -21.10 -11.11 12.72
CA VAL A 267 -21.15 -12.37 11.96
C VAL A 267 -22.25 -12.30 10.90
N PRO A 268 -22.00 -11.64 9.76
CA PRO A 268 -22.93 -11.66 8.65
C PRO A 268 -23.24 -13.07 8.15
N VAL A 269 -24.51 -13.30 7.82
CA VAL A 269 -25.04 -14.54 7.24
C VAL A 269 -25.87 -14.23 6.00
N LEU A 270 -25.58 -14.96 4.92
CA LEU A 270 -26.34 -15.02 3.67
C LEU A 270 -26.81 -16.46 3.43
N ARG A 271 -28.11 -16.68 3.34
CA ARG A 271 -28.73 -17.97 3.05
C ARG A 271 -29.50 -17.87 1.75
N GLY A 272 -29.33 -18.85 0.87
CA GLY A 272 -29.97 -18.85 -0.43
C GLY A 272 -30.14 -20.25 -0.99
N CYS A 273 -30.72 -20.32 -2.18
CA CYS A 273 -30.79 -21.51 -3.01
C CYS A 273 -30.63 -21.10 -4.48
N ILE A 274 -30.44 -22.07 -5.37
CA ILE A 274 -30.48 -21.83 -6.81
C ILE A 274 -31.89 -22.06 -7.32
N GLU A 275 -32.46 -21.05 -7.97
CA GLU A 275 -33.77 -21.11 -8.61
C GLU A 275 -33.57 -21.35 -10.11
N TYR A 276 -34.14 -22.45 -10.60
CA TYR A 276 -34.08 -22.86 -12.01
C TYR A 276 -35.37 -22.46 -12.72
N GLU A 277 -35.27 -21.89 -13.93
CA GLU A 277 -36.46 -21.40 -14.66
C GLU A 277 -37.24 -22.51 -15.37
N ASN A 278 -36.61 -23.66 -15.68
CA ASN A 278 -37.27 -24.81 -16.30
C ASN A 278 -36.63 -26.11 -15.80
N THR A 279 -37.29 -26.81 -14.87
CA THR A 279 -36.81 -28.13 -14.41
C THR A 279 -37.89 -29.20 -14.58
N GLY A 280 -37.54 -30.28 -15.27
CA GLY A 280 -38.28 -31.55 -15.18
C GLY A 280 -38.07 -32.21 -13.81
N PRO A 281 -38.90 -33.20 -13.44
CA PRO A 281 -38.97 -33.76 -12.08
C PRO A 281 -37.69 -34.44 -11.55
N ASN A 282 -36.63 -34.62 -12.36
CA ASN A 282 -35.44 -35.39 -12.03
C ASN A 282 -34.11 -34.59 -12.04
N PHE A 283 -34.15 -33.25 -12.06
CA PHE A 283 -32.90 -32.46 -12.08
C PHE A 283 -32.26 -32.38 -10.70
N THR A 284 -30.98 -32.76 -10.59
CA THR A 284 -30.20 -32.66 -9.36
C THR A 284 -29.89 -31.21 -9.05
N LYS A 285 -30.47 -30.69 -7.96
CA LYS A 285 -30.29 -29.31 -7.47
C LYS A 285 -29.01 -29.10 -6.66
N LYS A 286 -27.94 -29.87 -6.92
CA LYS A 286 -26.71 -29.72 -6.12
C LYS A 286 -25.96 -28.48 -6.55
N VAL A 287 -25.62 -27.68 -5.55
CA VAL A 287 -24.99 -26.37 -5.71
C VAL A 287 -23.72 -26.38 -4.91
N ASP A 288 -22.61 -26.18 -5.61
CA ASP A 288 -21.30 -26.06 -5.00
C ASP A 288 -20.76 -24.65 -5.26
N LEU A 289 -20.43 -23.96 -4.17
CA LEU A 289 -19.72 -22.70 -4.27
C LEU A 289 -18.28 -23.03 -4.66
N GLN A 290 -17.82 -22.54 -5.80
CA GLN A 290 -16.51 -22.88 -6.36
C GLN A 290 -15.44 -21.89 -5.89
N THR A 291 -15.74 -20.60 -5.99
CA THR A 291 -14.83 -19.55 -5.55
C THR A 291 -15.57 -18.42 -4.87
N VAL A 292 -14.87 -17.83 -3.90
CA VAL A 292 -15.31 -16.64 -3.19
C VAL A 292 -14.19 -15.63 -3.26
N SER A 293 -14.47 -14.43 -3.73
CA SER A 293 -13.52 -13.32 -3.71
C SER A 293 -13.98 -12.28 -2.70
N LEU A 294 -13.04 -11.74 -1.91
CA LEU A 294 -13.34 -10.73 -0.90
C LEU A 294 -12.63 -9.42 -1.26
N GLU A 295 -13.36 -8.32 -1.16
CA GLU A 295 -12.83 -6.98 -1.32
C GLU A 295 -13.18 -6.17 -0.08
N TYR A 296 -12.19 -5.55 0.56
CA TYR A 296 -12.40 -4.68 1.71
C TYR A 296 -11.14 -3.88 2.06
N SER A 297 -11.31 -2.83 2.88
CA SER A 297 -10.19 -2.10 3.48
C SER A 297 -10.45 -1.74 4.94
N TYR A 298 -9.40 -1.45 5.69
CA TYR A 298 -9.51 -1.02 7.08
C TYR A 298 -8.35 -0.11 7.49
N ILE A 299 -8.57 0.67 8.55
CA ILE A 299 -7.59 1.61 9.11
C ILE A 299 -7.27 1.18 10.55
N GLY A 300 -6.02 1.35 10.95
CA GLY A 300 -5.55 1.17 12.33
C GLY A 300 -4.57 0.02 12.53
N GLN A 301 -4.42 -0.86 11.53
CA GLN A 301 -3.48 -1.98 11.56
C GLN A 301 -3.00 -2.36 10.15
N SER A 302 -1.80 -2.94 10.07
CA SER A 302 -1.20 -3.56 8.89
C SER A 302 -1.56 -5.06 8.80
N ALA A 303 -1.74 -5.59 7.60
CA ALA A 303 -1.94 -7.02 7.37
C ALA A 303 -0.72 -7.86 7.81
N SER A 304 0.49 -7.35 7.61
CA SER A 304 1.74 -8.03 7.98
C SER A 304 2.05 -7.97 9.48
N GLY A 305 1.37 -7.09 10.22
CA GLY A 305 1.73 -6.74 11.60
C GLY A 305 2.92 -5.76 11.71
N ILE A 306 3.56 -5.39 10.59
CA ILE A 306 4.64 -4.40 10.57
C ILE A 306 4.11 -3.06 11.07
N TYR A 307 4.86 -2.38 11.94
CA TYR A 307 4.47 -1.07 12.44
C TYR A 307 5.65 -0.13 12.61
N VAL A 308 5.35 1.17 12.67
CA VAL A 308 6.31 2.22 13.00
C VAL A 308 6.53 2.21 14.50
N GLU A 309 7.71 1.77 14.93
CA GLU A 309 8.10 1.70 16.34
C GLU A 309 8.51 3.07 16.86
N ALA A 310 9.28 3.83 16.07
CA ALA A 310 9.72 5.17 16.43
C ALA A 310 9.91 6.06 15.19
N ILE A 311 9.74 7.36 15.41
CA ILE A 311 10.08 8.44 14.47
C ILE A 311 10.95 9.40 15.27
N ASP A 312 12.25 9.45 14.99
CA ASP A 312 13.23 10.24 15.73
C ASP A 312 13.78 11.36 14.84
N ILE A 313 13.92 12.57 15.40
CA ILE A 313 14.68 13.65 14.75
C ILE A 313 16.09 13.58 15.33
N VAL A 314 17.05 13.18 14.51
CA VAL A 314 18.43 12.93 14.95
C VAL A 314 19.18 14.24 15.11
N SER A 315 19.08 15.12 14.12
CA SER A 315 19.79 16.41 14.10
C SER A 315 19.14 17.36 13.10
N GLY A 316 19.68 18.58 12.98
CA GLY A 316 19.36 19.52 11.90
C GLY A 316 17.98 20.18 11.98
N LEU A 317 17.24 20.00 13.09
CA LEU A 317 15.98 20.69 13.35
C LEU A 317 16.12 21.70 14.49
N THR A 318 15.88 22.98 14.20
CA THR A 318 15.82 24.00 15.26
C THR A 318 14.40 24.12 15.81
N ILE A 319 14.21 23.71 17.06
CA ILE A 319 12.93 23.90 17.77
C ILE A 319 13.04 25.18 18.59
N GLY A 320 12.40 26.25 18.13
CA GLY A 320 12.28 27.52 18.85
C GLY A 320 11.27 27.43 19.99
N LYS A 321 11.27 28.43 20.89
CA LYS A 321 10.38 28.47 22.08
C LYS A 321 8.89 28.34 21.76
N ASN A 322 8.47 28.68 20.53
CA ASN A 322 7.07 28.66 20.10
C ASN A 322 6.77 27.62 19.00
N THR A 323 7.76 26.86 18.51
CA THR A 323 7.51 25.84 17.49
C THR A 323 7.34 24.48 18.13
N LYS A 324 6.31 23.73 17.70
CA LYS A 324 6.05 22.37 18.17
C LYS A 324 6.46 21.37 17.11
N LEU A 325 6.79 20.15 17.56
CA LEU A 325 7.04 19.00 16.70
C LEU A 325 5.90 18.00 16.87
N TYR A 326 5.20 17.70 15.78
CA TYR A 326 4.16 16.69 15.71
C TYR A 326 4.65 15.50 14.90
N LYS A 327 4.44 14.30 15.45
CA LYS A 327 4.81 13.04 14.82
C LYS A 327 3.62 12.09 14.89
N GLY A 328 3.37 11.35 13.83
CA GLY A 328 2.30 10.36 13.83
C GLY A 328 2.52 9.27 12.80
N ALA A 329 1.89 8.12 13.03
CA ALA A 329 1.83 7.03 12.09
C ALA A 329 0.38 6.62 11.87
N LYS A 330 0.02 6.35 10.62
CA LYS A 330 -1.28 5.83 10.23
C LYS A 330 -1.10 4.54 9.45
N TYR A 331 -2.00 3.60 9.66
CA TYR A 331 -1.99 2.30 9.02
C TYR A 331 -3.26 2.14 8.21
N LYS A 332 -3.14 1.78 6.93
CA LYS A 332 -4.26 1.39 6.09
C LYS A 332 -3.93 0.07 5.42
N THR A 333 -4.87 -0.86 5.48
CA THR A 333 -4.77 -2.14 4.78
C THR A 333 -5.94 -2.28 3.84
N GLN A 334 -5.71 -2.86 2.67
CA GLN A 334 -6.75 -3.22 1.72
C GLN A 334 -6.45 -4.57 1.07
N THR A 335 -7.49 -5.25 0.61
CA THR A 335 -7.32 -6.45 -0.21
C THR A 335 -6.89 -6.08 -1.62
N GLY A 336 -5.96 -6.86 -2.16
CA GLY A 336 -5.77 -7.00 -3.60
C GLY A 336 -6.57 -8.17 -4.12
N ASN A 337 -5.89 -9.23 -4.56
CA ASN A 337 -6.52 -10.47 -4.97
C ASN A 337 -6.74 -11.37 -3.75
N PHE A 338 -7.91 -11.31 -3.11
CA PHE A 338 -8.30 -12.25 -2.06
C PHE A 338 -9.29 -13.25 -2.63
N GLN A 339 -8.89 -14.52 -2.73
CA GLN A 339 -9.74 -15.60 -3.24
C GLN A 339 -9.71 -16.81 -2.31
N VAL A 340 -10.86 -17.40 -2.06
CA VAL A 340 -11.02 -18.71 -1.43
C VAL A 340 -11.61 -19.66 -2.46
N ARG A 341 -10.89 -20.72 -2.78
CA ARG A 341 -11.34 -21.84 -3.61
C ARG A 341 -11.88 -22.92 -2.68
N LEU A 342 -13.10 -23.36 -2.91
CA LEU A 342 -13.82 -24.24 -2.00
C LEU A 342 -13.82 -25.70 -2.44
#